data_AF-A0A0P0NJL8-F1
#
_entry.id   AF-A0A0P0NJL8-F1
#
_cell.length_a   1.000
_cell.length_b   1.000
_cell.length_c   1.000
_cell.angle_alpha   90.00
_cell.angle_beta   90.00
_cell.angle_gamma   90.00
#
_symmetry.space_group_name_H-M   'P 1'
#
loop_
_entity.id
_entity.type
_entity.pdbx_description
1 polymer ?
#
loop_
_entity_poly.entity_id
_entity_poly.type
_entity_poly.pdbx_seq_one_letter_code
_entity_poly.pdbx_strand_id
1 'polypeptide(L)'
;MLHELQKNADLGRTNRFILAGDSDGAHIAAQSAHLIYNGKYSELIQIKPAIHPQQLSGLILYCGPFDTSLVNLAGDFSGFLNTILWAYSGKKNLDAAVFKTASLINYITKDYPATFISAGNEDPLLPQSVALARKLKLLKVPVDTLFFKSNHQPSLPHEYQFNLDSKEGRLALSRSLECLKKLNKL
;
A
#
# COMPACT_ATOMS: atom_id res chain seq x y z
N MET A 1 0.00 11.65 -8.16
CA MET A 1 0.81 11.50 -6.93
C MET A 1 2.30 11.79 -7.17
N LEU A 2 3.02 11.03 -8.01
CA LEU A 2 4.46 11.26 -8.30
C LEU A 2 4.75 12.68 -8.85
N HIS A 3 3.90 13.19 -9.74
CA HIS A 3 4.01 14.55 -10.29
C HIS A 3 3.76 15.64 -9.24
N GLU A 4 2.88 15.39 -8.27
CA GLU A 4 2.61 16.31 -7.15
C GLU A 4 3.75 16.31 -6.13
N LEU A 5 4.38 15.15 -5.88
CA LEU A 5 5.58 15.07 -5.04
C LEU A 5 6.76 15.84 -5.65
N GLN A 6 6.89 15.85 -6.98
CA GLN A 6 7.92 16.64 -7.68
C GLN A 6 7.67 18.15 -7.57
N LYS A 7 6.41 18.60 -7.73
CA LYS A 7 6.08 20.03 -7.63
C LYS A 7 6.25 20.59 -6.23
N ASN A 8 6.03 19.78 -5.19
CA ASN A 8 6.09 20.24 -3.81
C ASN A 8 7.47 20.01 -3.15
N ALA A 9 8.45 19.45 -3.86
CA ALA A 9 9.81 19.23 -3.34
C ALA A 9 10.57 20.55 -3.07
N ASP A 10 10.27 21.62 -3.79
CA ASP A 10 10.92 22.94 -3.68
C ASP A 10 10.20 23.96 -2.78
N LEU A 11 9.02 23.60 -2.23
CA LEU A 11 8.29 24.46 -1.30
C LEU A 11 8.77 24.16 0.13
N GLY A 12 9.82 24.87 0.55
CA GLY A 12 10.43 24.73 1.87
C GLY A 12 9.42 24.60 3.01
N ARG A 13 9.58 23.54 3.83
CA ARG A 13 8.96 23.19 5.14
C ARG A 13 8.12 21.92 5.25
N THR A 14 8.00 21.05 4.24
CA THR A 14 7.36 19.73 4.42
C THR A 14 8.40 18.61 4.47
N ASN A 15 9.02 18.39 5.62
CA ASN A 15 10.09 17.39 5.77
C ASN A 15 9.59 15.98 6.15
N ARG A 16 8.27 15.74 6.18
CA ARG A 16 7.68 14.45 6.62
C ARG A 16 6.38 14.16 5.85
N PHE A 17 6.50 13.45 4.75
CA PHE A 17 5.40 12.91 3.97
C PHE A 17 4.90 11.61 4.58
N ILE A 18 3.59 11.38 4.49
CA ILE A 18 2.98 10.08 4.73
C ILE A 18 2.17 9.78 3.48
N LEU A 19 2.41 8.64 2.85
CA LEU A 19 1.60 8.22 1.70
C LEU A 19 0.48 7.32 2.21
N ALA A 20 -0.74 7.65 1.83
CA ALA A 20 -1.92 6.86 2.14
C ALA A 20 -2.59 6.43 0.84
N GLY A 21 -3.19 5.25 0.85
CA GLY A 21 -3.96 4.75 -0.28
C GLY A 21 -4.80 3.55 0.09
N ASP A 22 -5.89 3.43 -0.63
CA ASP A 22 -6.84 2.32 -0.62
C ASP A 22 -6.82 1.60 -1.96
N SER A 23 -7.13 0.30 -1.98
CA SER A 23 -7.12 -0.55 -3.17
C SER A 23 -5.92 -0.31 -4.11
N ASP A 24 -6.14 0.23 -5.32
CA ASP A 24 -5.08 0.57 -6.28
C ASP A 24 -4.17 1.71 -5.80
N GLY A 25 -4.76 2.67 -5.09
CA GLY A 25 -4.03 3.73 -4.42
C GLY A 25 -3.05 3.17 -3.39
N ALA A 26 -3.42 2.10 -2.68
CA ALA A 26 -2.53 1.42 -1.75
C ALA A 26 -1.33 0.80 -2.47
N HIS A 27 -1.54 0.21 -3.65
CA HIS A 27 -0.47 -0.30 -4.50
C HIS A 27 0.49 0.82 -4.93
N ILE A 28 -0.06 1.92 -5.46
CA ILE A 28 0.73 3.07 -5.92
C ILE A 28 1.52 3.70 -4.76
N ALA A 29 0.91 3.80 -3.57
CA ALA A 29 1.57 4.29 -2.36
C ALA A 29 2.74 3.39 -1.95
N ALA A 30 2.51 2.07 -1.87
CA ALA A 30 3.52 1.08 -1.53
C ALA A 30 4.67 1.06 -2.55
N GLN A 31 4.36 1.16 -3.84
CA GLN A 31 5.37 1.20 -4.90
C GLN A 31 6.18 2.48 -4.89
N SER A 32 5.55 3.61 -4.60
CA SER A 32 6.26 4.88 -4.42
C SER A 32 7.25 4.80 -3.25
N ALA A 33 6.88 4.11 -2.17
CA ALA A 33 7.83 3.81 -1.10
C ALA A 33 8.98 2.91 -1.56
N HIS A 34 8.74 1.90 -2.40
CA HIS A 34 9.82 1.11 -2.99
C HIS A 34 10.78 1.96 -3.82
N LEU A 35 10.27 2.89 -4.63
CA LEU A 35 11.08 3.82 -5.39
C LEU A 35 11.98 4.68 -4.49
N ILE A 36 11.45 5.12 -3.36
CA ILE A 36 12.15 6.00 -2.42
C ILE A 36 13.20 5.22 -1.61
N TYR A 37 12.88 4.02 -1.13
CA TYR A 37 13.71 3.26 -0.18
C TYR A 37 14.58 2.17 -0.79
N ASN A 38 14.33 1.77 -2.05
CA ASN A 38 15.05 0.68 -2.69
C ASN A 38 15.64 1.16 -4.02
N GLY A 39 16.90 1.61 -4.00
CA GLY A 39 17.61 2.08 -5.18
C GLY A 39 17.66 1.04 -6.31
N LYS A 40 17.78 -0.25 -5.98
CA LYS A 40 17.73 -1.33 -6.99
C LYS A 40 16.36 -1.44 -7.66
N TYR A 41 15.28 -1.18 -6.92
CA TYR A 41 13.93 -1.15 -7.48
C TYR A 41 13.73 0.08 -8.37
N SER A 42 14.21 1.25 -7.92
CA SER A 42 14.21 2.49 -8.72
C SER A 42 14.95 2.32 -10.05
N GLU A 43 16.13 1.68 -10.03
CA GLU A 43 16.88 1.34 -11.25
C GLU A 43 16.13 0.35 -12.13
N LEU A 44 15.52 -0.68 -11.54
CA LEU A 44 14.79 -1.72 -12.26
C LEU A 44 13.60 -1.15 -13.06
N ILE A 45 12.85 -0.22 -12.48
CA ILE A 45 11.70 0.39 -13.17
C ILE A 45 12.00 1.74 -13.81
N GLN A 46 13.27 2.17 -13.77
CA GLN A 46 13.79 3.39 -14.40
C GLN A 46 13.07 4.69 -13.97
N ILE A 47 12.59 4.74 -12.72
CA ILE A 47 11.95 5.93 -12.15
C ILE A 47 12.78 6.40 -10.97
N LYS A 48 13.26 7.64 -11.02
CA LYS A 48 13.97 8.28 -9.91
C LYS A 48 12.97 8.86 -8.91
N PRO A 49 13.10 8.59 -7.60
CA PRO A 49 12.25 9.21 -6.59
C PRO A 49 12.50 10.72 -6.53
N ALA A 50 11.44 11.49 -6.29
CA ALA A 50 11.52 12.94 -6.16
C ALA A 50 11.96 13.39 -4.75
N ILE A 51 11.88 12.50 -3.77
CA ILE A 51 12.20 12.76 -2.36
C ILE A 51 13.11 11.66 -1.82
N HIS A 52 13.82 11.98 -0.74
CA HIS A 52 14.70 11.04 -0.05
C HIS A 52 13.95 10.22 1.00
N PRO A 53 14.46 9.02 1.39
CA PRO A 53 13.93 8.22 2.49
C PRO A 53 13.62 9.00 3.77
N GLN A 54 14.46 9.98 4.13
CA GLN A 54 14.29 10.80 5.33
C GLN A 54 13.05 11.71 5.27
N GLN A 55 12.50 11.94 4.08
CA GLN A 55 11.31 12.76 3.88
C GLN A 55 10.02 11.93 3.88
N LEU A 56 10.06 10.60 3.75
CA LEU A 56 8.86 9.75 3.82
C LEU A 56 8.81 9.07 5.20
N SER A 57 7.88 9.49 6.06
CA SER A 57 7.79 8.99 7.43
C SER A 57 7.07 7.65 7.55
N GLY A 58 6.14 7.34 6.64
CA GLY A 58 5.38 6.10 6.72
C GLY A 58 4.29 5.95 5.67
N LEU A 59 3.57 4.83 5.79
CA LEU A 59 2.48 4.44 4.91
C LEU A 59 1.20 4.13 5.69
N ILE A 60 0.05 4.41 5.08
CA ILE A 60 -1.28 3.99 5.53
C ILE A 60 -1.97 3.29 4.36
N LEU A 61 -2.12 1.97 4.45
CA LEU A 61 -2.56 1.13 3.34
C LEU A 61 -3.85 0.41 3.70
N TYR A 62 -4.87 0.57 2.86
CA TYR A 62 -6.14 -0.12 2.97
C TYR A 62 -6.34 -1.05 1.78
N CYS A 63 -6.80 -2.28 2.05
CA CYS A 63 -7.42 -3.15 1.05
C CYS A 63 -6.59 -3.34 -0.24
N GLY A 64 -5.25 -3.31 -0.14
CA GLY A 64 -4.37 -3.18 -1.29
C GLY A 64 -3.85 -4.51 -1.87
N PRO A 65 -3.56 -4.57 -3.18
CA PRO A 65 -2.87 -5.69 -3.83
C PRO A 65 -1.35 -5.49 -3.80
N PHE A 66 -0.59 -6.47 -3.31
CA PHE A 66 0.87 -6.34 -3.13
C PHE A 66 1.69 -7.50 -3.69
N ASP A 67 1.06 -8.64 -3.92
CA ASP A 67 1.66 -9.90 -4.37
C ASP A 67 0.85 -10.46 -5.53
N THR A 68 1.43 -10.39 -6.73
CA THR A 68 0.76 -10.91 -7.93
C THR A 68 0.62 -12.43 -7.95
N SER A 69 1.29 -13.18 -7.07
CA SER A 69 1.13 -14.64 -6.96
C SER A 69 -0.14 -15.05 -6.20
N LEU A 70 -0.66 -14.17 -5.34
CA LEU A 70 -1.90 -14.38 -4.60
C LEU A 70 -3.13 -13.96 -5.41
N VAL A 71 -2.92 -13.58 -6.65
CA VAL A 71 -3.96 -13.13 -7.56
C VAL A 71 -4.69 -14.34 -8.13
N ASN A 72 -5.99 -14.44 -7.86
CA ASN A 72 -6.85 -15.41 -8.51
C ASN A 72 -7.42 -14.82 -9.81
N LEU A 73 -6.79 -15.15 -10.95
CA LEU A 73 -7.20 -14.69 -12.28
C LEU A 73 -8.54 -15.26 -12.76
N ALA A 74 -9.08 -16.29 -12.08
CA ALA A 74 -10.36 -16.92 -12.40
C ALA A 74 -11.50 -16.52 -11.43
N GLY A 75 -11.22 -15.67 -10.43
CA GLY A 75 -12.21 -15.25 -9.42
C GLY A 75 -12.79 -13.86 -9.66
N ASP A 76 -13.57 -13.40 -8.69
CA ASP A 76 -14.27 -12.09 -8.66
C ASP A 76 -13.35 -10.87 -8.83
N PHE A 77 -12.03 -11.08 -8.74
CA PHE A 77 -11.00 -10.06 -8.81
C PHE A 77 -10.38 -9.86 -10.22
N SER A 78 -10.80 -10.65 -11.21
CA SER A 78 -10.30 -10.59 -12.59
C SER A 78 -10.49 -9.21 -13.25
N GLY A 79 -11.64 -8.56 -13.04
CA GLY A 79 -11.94 -7.23 -13.58
C GLY A 79 -11.08 -6.11 -12.95
N PHE A 80 -10.79 -6.23 -11.66
CA PHE A 80 -9.94 -5.29 -10.93
C PHE A 80 -8.47 -5.40 -11.36
N LEU A 81 -7.98 -6.62 -11.54
CA LEU A 81 -6.64 -6.84 -12.08
C LEU A 81 -6.54 -6.23 -13.47
N ASN A 82 -7.50 -6.47 -14.37
CA ASN A 82 -7.50 -5.83 -15.68
C ASN A 82 -7.44 -4.30 -15.58
N THR A 83 -8.03 -3.70 -14.54
CA THR A 83 -7.98 -2.26 -14.26
C THR A 83 -6.58 -1.82 -13.82
N ILE A 84 -5.95 -2.52 -12.86
CA ILE A 84 -4.54 -2.28 -12.49
C ILE A 84 -3.63 -2.43 -13.70
N LEU A 85 -3.71 -3.55 -14.39
CA LEU A 85 -2.82 -3.89 -15.49
C LEU A 85 -2.95 -2.89 -16.64
N TRP A 86 -4.17 -2.40 -16.90
CA TRP A 86 -4.42 -1.33 -17.86
C TRP A 86 -3.89 0.03 -17.38
N ALA A 87 -4.19 0.43 -16.14
CA ALA A 87 -3.70 1.69 -15.57
C ALA A 87 -2.17 1.74 -15.50
N TYR A 88 -1.53 0.59 -15.28
CA TYR A 88 -0.08 0.49 -15.07
C TYR A 88 0.74 0.42 -16.36
N SER A 89 0.19 -0.18 -17.43
CA SER A 89 0.95 -0.39 -18.67
C SER A 89 0.45 0.44 -19.86
N GLY A 90 -0.74 1.05 -19.75
CA GLY A 90 -1.45 1.66 -20.87
C GLY A 90 -1.81 0.66 -21.99
N LYS A 91 -1.60 -0.65 -21.76
CA LYS A 91 -1.78 -1.73 -22.74
C LYS A 91 -2.56 -2.88 -22.09
N LYS A 92 -3.33 -3.62 -22.89
CA LYS A 92 -4.11 -4.77 -22.38
C LYS A 92 -3.25 -6.02 -22.14
N ASN A 93 -2.08 -6.11 -22.76
CA ASN A 93 -1.14 -7.23 -22.61
C ASN A 93 0.14 -6.74 -21.93
N LEU A 94 0.44 -7.29 -20.75
CA LEU A 94 1.65 -6.95 -20.02
C LEU A 94 2.85 -7.72 -20.53
N ASP A 95 3.98 -7.05 -20.52
CA ASP A 95 5.27 -7.70 -20.51
C ASP A 95 5.48 -8.42 -19.16
N ALA A 96 6.00 -9.64 -19.20
CA ALA A 96 6.33 -10.44 -18.01
C ALA A 96 7.25 -9.69 -17.04
N ALA A 97 8.11 -8.80 -17.56
CA ALA A 97 8.97 -7.96 -16.74
C ALA A 97 8.17 -6.97 -15.86
N VAL A 98 7.13 -6.34 -16.43
CA VAL A 98 6.26 -5.38 -15.71
C VAL A 98 5.45 -6.12 -14.64
N PHE A 99 4.92 -7.30 -14.98
CA PHE A 99 4.16 -8.12 -14.04
C PHE A 99 5.00 -8.54 -12.82
N LYS A 100 6.29 -8.84 -13.02
CA LYS A 100 7.21 -9.14 -11.93
C LYS A 100 7.38 -7.93 -11.00
N THR A 101 7.54 -6.73 -11.55
CA THR A 101 7.72 -5.49 -10.77
C THR A 101 6.48 -5.03 -10.03
N ALA A 102 5.29 -5.48 -10.45
CA ALA A 102 4.03 -5.26 -9.75
C ALA A 102 3.87 -6.15 -8.50
N SER A 103 4.64 -7.24 -8.38
CA SER A 103 4.68 -8.03 -7.13
C SER A 103 5.60 -7.35 -6.11
N LEU A 104 5.11 -6.25 -5.55
CA LEU A 104 5.83 -5.35 -4.64
C LEU A 104 6.44 -6.10 -3.44
N ILE A 105 5.75 -7.15 -2.96
CA ILE A 105 6.22 -7.98 -1.83
C ILE A 105 7.64 -8.54 -2.02
N ASN A 106 8.06 -8.75 -3.26
CA ASN A 106 9.38 -9.28 -3.61
C ASN A 106 10.51 -8.26 -3.46
N TYR A 107 10.16 -6.97 -3.36
CA TYR A 107 11.12 -5.85 -3.34
C TYR A 107 11.17 -5.14 -1.98
N ILE A 108 10.47 -5.68 -0.97
CA ILE A 108 10.50 -5.17 0.40
C ILE A 108 11.84 -5.51 1.04
N THR A 109 12.48 -4.48 1.60
CA THR A 109 13.73 -4.59 2.36
C THR A 109 13.49 -4.23 3.83
N LYS A 110 14.50 -4.44 4.67
CA LYS A 110 14.47 -4.01 6.09
C LYS A 110 14.40 -2.49 6.26
N ASP A 111 14.71 -1.73 5.22
CA ASP A 111 14.75 -0.26 5.24
C ASP A 111 13.38 0.33 4.86
N TYR A 112 12.38 -0.50 4.54
CA TYR A 112 11.03 -0.07 4.17
C TYR A 112 10.38 0.79 5.28
N PRO A 113 9.56 1.80 4.92
CA PRO A 113 9.02 2.70 5.92
C PRO A 113 8.01 2.03 6.85
N ALA A 114 7.81 2.64 8.03
CA ALA A 114 6.78 2.22 8.96
C ALA A 114 5.40 2.24 8.30
N THR A 115 4.61 1.17 8.46
CA THR A 115 3.38 0.98 7.68
C THR A 115 2.21 0.60 8.58
N PHE A 116 1.07 1.26 8.41
CA PHE A 116 -0.23 0.78 8.90
C PHE A 116 -0.98 0.07 7.78
N ILE A 117 -1.55 -1.10 8.07
CA ILE A 117 -2.26 -1.94 7.10
C ILE A 117 -3.63 -2.34 7.65
N SER A 118 -4.68 -2.22 6.84
CA SER A 118 -6.00 -2.70 7.22
C SER A 118 -6.80 -3.24 6.04
N ALA A 119 -7.64 -4.24 6.31
CA ALA A 119 -8.59 -4.80 5.36
C ALA A 119 -9.77 -5.42 6.14
N GLY A 120 -10.94 -5.47 5.50
CA GLY A 120 -12.13 -6.12 6.06
C GLY A 120 -11.96 -7.64 6.14
N ASN A 121 -12.75 -8.32 6.99
CA ASN A 121 -12.69 -9.78 7.10
C ASN A 121 -13.26 -10.52 5.88
N GLU A 122 -14.12 -9.87 5.09
CA GLU A 122 -14.65 -10.38 3.81
C GLU A 122 -14.10 -9.61 2.60
N ASP A 123 -12.97 -8.90 2.78
CA ASP A 123 -12.25 -8.30 1.65
C ASP A 123 -11.53 -9.40 0.87
N PRO A 124 -11.78 -9.58 -0.45
CA PRO A 124 -11.04 -10.54 -1.27
C PRO A 124 -9.52 -10.26 -1.29
N LEU A 125 -9.08 -9.05 -0.97
CA LEU A 125 -7.68 -8.68 -0.84
C LEU A 125 -7.11 -8.80 0.58
N LEU A 126 -7.86 -9.28 1.56
CA LEU A 126 -7.31 -9.54 2.89
C LEU A 126 -6.04 -10.42 2.86
N PRO A 127 -5.94 -11.51 2.06
CA PRO A 127 -4.72 -12.30 1.97
C PRO A 127 -3.49 -11.49 1.53
N GLN A 128 -3.66 -10.50 0.64
CA GLN A 128 -2.59 -9.60 0.19
C GLN A 128 -2.07 -8.75 1.35
N SER A 129 -3.00 -8.13 2.08
CA SER A 129 -2.69 -7.27 3.24
C SER A 129 -2.01 -8.06 4.36
N VAL A 130 -2.46 -9.30 4.62
CA VAL A 130 -1.86 -10.19 5.60
C VAL A 130 -0.45 -10.63 5.17
N ALA A 131 -0.24 -10.95 3.89
CA ALA A 131 1.06 -11.33 3.36
C ALA A 131 2.08 -10.18 3.49
N LEU A 132 1.70 -8.96 3.12
CA LEU A 132 2.52 -7.77 3.29
C LEU A 132 2.90 -7.55 4.77
N ALA A 133 1.92 -7.58 5.67
CA ALA A 133 2.15 -7.41 7.11
C ALA A 133 3.12 -8.47 7.66
N ARG A 134 2.97 -9.73 7.24
CA ARG A 134 3.87 -10.82 7.62
C ARG A 134 5.30 -10.57 7.13
N LYS A 135 5.48 -10.15 5.88
CA LYS A 135 6.80 -9.84 5.30
C LYS A 135 7.48 -8.71 6.06
N LEU A 136 6.77 -7.63 6.38
CA LEU A 136 7.30 -6.50 7.16
C LEU A 136 7.71 -6.93 8.58
N LYS A 137 6.88 -7.72 9.27
CA LYS A 137 7.23 -8.28 10.60
C LYS A 137 8.50 -9.12 10.55
N LEU A 138 8.64 -10.00 9.56
CA LEU A 138 9.84 -10.84 9.39
C LEU A 138 11.11 -10.01 9.18
N LEU A 139 11.01 -8.90 8.47
CA LEU A 139 12.10 -7.97 8.23
C LEU A 139 12.32 -6.97 9.38
N LYS A 140 11.55 -7.08 10.47
CA LYS A 140 11.55 -6.16 11.61
C LYS A 140 11.26 -4.70 11.23
N VAL A 141 10.54 -4.49 10.13
CA VAL A 141 10.00 -3.17 9.77
C VAL A 141 8.82 -2.86 10.68
N PRO A 142 8.72 -1.65 11.27
CA PRO A 142 7.59 -1.27 12.10
C PRO A 142 6.27 -1.39 11.31
N VAL A 143 5.36 -2.23 11.80
CA VAL A 143 4.06 -2.43 11.16
C VAL A 143 2.95 -2.53 12.20
N ASP A 144 1.90 -1.75 11.98
CA ASP A 144 0.66 -1.79 12.75
C ASP A 144 -0.45 -2.32 11.82
N THR A 145 -1.36 -3.11 12.37
CA THR A 145 -2.40 -3.79 11.59
C THR A 145 -3.75 -3.67 12.25
N LEU A 146 -4.79 -3.41 11.45
CA LEU A 146 -6.17 -3.58 11.85
C LEU A 146 -6.83 -4.61 10.94
N PHE A 147 -6.90 -5.85 11.44
CA PHE A 147 -7.62 -6.95 10.81
C PHE A 147 -8.67 -7.48 11.77
N PHE A 148 -9.80 -7.91 11.23
CA PHE A 148 -10.92 -8.43 12.00
C PHE A 148 -10.88 -9.97 11.99
N LYS A 149 -11.49 -10.58 13.01
CA LYS A 149 -11.63 -12.04 13.04
C LYS A 149 -12.44 -12.50 11.82
N SER A 150 -12.13 -13.68 11.28
CA SER A 150 -12.85 -14.23 10.12
C SER A 150 -14.36 -14.34 10.36
N ASN A 151 -14.77 -14.62 11.60
CA ASN A 151 -16.18 -14.72 11.99
C ASN A 151 -16.81 -13.40 12.47
N HIS A 152 -16.17 -12.24 12.23
CA HIS A 152 -16.73 -10.94 12.61
C HIS A 152 -18.01 -10.64 11.82
N GLN A 153 -19.01 -10.10 12.52
CA GLN A 153 -20.32 -9.74 11.96
C GLN A 153 -20.75 -8.33 12.43
N PRO A 154 -21.36 -7.50 11.57
CA PRO A 154 -21.57 -7.75 10.14
C PRO A 154 -20.24 -7.90 9.39
N SER A 155 -20.23 -8.66 8.29
CA SER A 155 -19.03 -8.81 7.48
C SER A 155 -18.55 -7.45 6.96
N LEU A 156 -17.23 -7.27 6.93
CA LEU A 156 -16.60 -6.07 6.43
C LEU A 156 -16.09 -6.30 5.01
N PRO A 157 -16.70 -5.67 3.99
CA PRO A 157 -16.33 -5.87 2.60
C PRO A 157 -15.01 -5.16 2.27
N HIS A 158 -14.61 -5.28 1.00
CA HIS A 158 -13.60 -4.40 0.41
C HIS A 158 -13.97 -2.93 0.68
N GLU A 159 -12.97 -2.12 1.06
CA GLU A 159 -13.13 -0.69 1.38
C GLU A 159 -14.06 -0.38 2.58
N TYR A 160 -14.16 -1.30 3.55
CA TYR A 160 -15.02 -1.15 4.74
C TYR A 160 -14.82 0.17 5.51
N GLN A 161 -13.60 0.74 5.48
CA GLN A 161 -13.24 1.92 6.25
C GLN A 161 -13.98 3.19 5.82
N PHE A 162 -14.54 3.23 4.62
CA PHE A 162 -15.36 4.37 4.18
C PHE A 162 -16.72 4.43 4.88
N ASN A 163 -17.20 3.32 5.45
CA ASN A 163 -18.46 3.31 6.19
C ASN A 163 -18.28 3.83 7.62
N LEU A 164 -18.30 5.16 7.78
CA LEU A 164 -18.16 5.83 9.08
C LEU A 164 -19.43 5.74 9.97
N ASP A 165 -20.53 5.19 9.46
CA ASP A 165 -21.72 4.89 10.27
C ASP A 165 -21.52 3.61 11.09
N SER A 166 -20.63 2.71 10.64
CA SER A 166 -20.22 1.52 11.38
C SER A 166 -19.23 1.83 12.52
N LYS A 167 -19.16 0.94 13.52
CA LYS A 167 -18.16 1.07 14.60
C LYS A 167 -16.76 0.78 14.07
N GLU A 168 -16.67 -0.11 13.10
CA GLU A 168 -15.45 -0.63 12.48
C GLU A 168 -14.80 0.44 11.59
N GLY A 169 -15.57 1.17 10.78
CA GLY A 169 -15.07 2.30 10.00
C GLY A 169 -14.58 3.45 10.88
N ARG A 170 -15.30 3.78 11.98
CA ARG A 170 -14.81 4.75 12.96
C ARG A 170 -13.55 4.28 13.68
N LEU A 171 -13.44 3.00 13.99
CA LEU A 171 -12.22 2.41 14.54
C LEU A 171 -11.06 2.54 13.54
N ALA A 172 -11.28 2.24 12.26
CA ALA A 172 -10.29 2.39 11.21
C ALA A 172 -9.76 3.83 11.11
N LEU A 173 -10.66 4.81 11.12
CA LEU A 173 -10.30 6.23 11.15
C LEU A 173 -9.48 6.58 12.40
N SER A 174 -9.93 6.15 13.58
CA SER A 174 -9.22 6.39 14.83
C SER A 174 -7.80 5.81 14.82
N ARG A 175 -7.63 4.59 14.30
CA ARG A 175 -6.33 3.92 14.18
C ARG A 175 -5.42 4.62 13.16
N SER A 176 -5.97 5.09 12.04
CA SER A 176 -5.24 5.92 11.08
C SER A 176 -4.74 7.22 11.71
N LEU A 177 -5.58 7.93 12.46
CA LEU A 177 -5.18 9.17 13.16
C LEU A 177 -4.10 8.90 14.23
N GLU A 178 -4.19 7.78 14.94
CA GLU A 178 -3.15 7.35 15.89
C GLU A 178 -1.83 7.07 15.17
N CYS A 179 -1.88 6.37 14.04
CA CYS A 179 -0.72 6.10 13.20
C CYS A 179 -0.08 7.41 12.70
N LEU A 180 -0.86 8.33 12.13
CA LEU A 180 -0.39 9.65 11.68
C LEU A 180 0.33 10.41 12.81
N LYS A 181 -0.24 10.41 14.02
CA LYS A 181 0.39 11.05 15.19
C LYS A 181 1.72 10.39 15.57
N LYS A 182 1.84 9.07 15.46
CA LYS A 182 3.08 8.34 15.74
C LYS A 182 4.15 8.63 14.69
N LEU A 183 3.78 8.55 13.41
CA LEU A 183 4.68 8.80 12.28
C LEU A 183 5.20 10.24 12.23
N ASN A 184 4.37 11.22 12.62
CA ASN A 184 4.79 12.62 12.70
C ASN A 184 5.71 12.94 13.88
N LYS A 185 5.76 12.09 14.92
CA LYS A 185 6.58 12.30 16.12
C LYS A 185 7.98 11.67 16.04
N LEU A 186 8.23 10.76 15.10
CA LEU A 186 9.54 10.15 14.82
C LEU A 186 10.37 11.10 13.97
#